data_AF-A0A699KUM5-F1
#
_entry.id   AF-A0A699KUM5-F1
#
_cell.length_a   1.000
_cell.length_b   1.000
_cell.length_c   1.000
_cell.angle_alpha   90.00
_cell.angle_beta   90.00
_cell.angle_gamma   90.00
#
_symmetry.space_group_name_H-M   'P 1'
#
loop_
_entity.id
_entity.type
_entity.pdbx_description
1 polymer ?
#
loop_
_entity_poly.entity_id
_entity_poly.type
_entity_poly.pdbx_seq_one_letter_code
_entity_poly.pdbx_strand_id
1 'polypeptide(L)' 'MKEDEVNRCQIQEWYPRFKSSTIKTIIHELPESFIQYLLDDSGPFLLPLSNDDALPNRIHNPLDEEDYTISEQQSDS' A
#
# COMPACT_ATOMS: atom_id res chain seq x y z
N MET A 1 -2.33 -18.53 12.61
CA MET A 1 -2.08 -18.34 11.17
C MET A 1 -0.87 -19.18 10.83
N LYS A 2 -1.01 -20.14 9.92
CA LYS A 2 0.11 -20.98 9.49
C LYS A 2 0.81 -20.34 8.30
N GLU A 3 2.11 -20.58 8.16
CA GLU A 3 2.93 -20.00 7.09
C GLU A 3 2.38 -20.33 5.69
N ASP A 4 1.93 -21.56 5.49
CA ASP A 4 1.34 -22.02 4.23
C ASP A 4 0.05 -21.29 3.88
N GLU A 5 -0.76 -20.94 4.88
CA GLU A 5 -1.98 -20.15 4.70
C GLU A 5 -1.63 -18.72 4.26
N VAL A 6 -0.58 -18.12 4.84
CA VAL A 6 -0.10 -16.78 4.46
C VAL A 6 0.45 -16.77 3.05
N ASN A 7 1.29 -17.76 2.72
CA ASN A 7 1.94 -17.86 1.42
C ASN A 7 0.90 -17.94 0.28
N ARG A 8 -0.17 -18.74 0.47
CA ARG A 8 -1.25 -18.87 -0.52
C ARG A 8 -2.06 -17.57 -0.76
N CYS A 9 -1.97 -16.62 0.16
CA CYS A 9 -2.62 -15.32 0.07
C CYS A 9 -1.75 -14.24 -0.61
N GLN A 10 -0.49 -14.54 -0.95
CA GLN A 10 0.36 -13.61 -1.68
C GLN A 10 -0.15 -13.37 -3.10
N ILE A 11 -0.04 -12.14 -3.61
CA ILE A 11 -0.58 -11.75 -4.93
C ILE A 11 -0.01 -12.60 -6.07
N GLN A 12 1.27 -12.95 -6.00
CA GLN A 12 1.92 -13.85 -6.94
C GLN A 12 1.31 -15.26 -7.01
N GLU A 13 0.72 -15.74 -5.91
CA GLU A 13 0.13 -17.08 -5.85
C GLU A 13 -1.31 -17.12 -6.38
N TRP A 14 -2.14 -16.15 -5.98
CA TRP A 14 -3.55 -16.15 -6.37
C TRP A 14 -3.81 -15.43 -7.71
N TYR A 15 -3.03 -14.42 -8.09
CA TYR A 15 -3.27 -13.63 -9.31
C TYR A 15 -3.36 -14.49 -10.59
N PRO A 16 -2.47 -15.47 -10.84
CA PRO A 16 -2.57 -16.32 -12.03
C PRO A 16 -3.88 -17.11 -12.13
N ARG A 17 -4.45 -17.49 -10.98
CA ARG A 17 -5.69 -18.29 -10.91
C ARG A 17 -6.94 -17.44 -11.15
N PHE A 18 -6.91 -16.18 -10.71
CA PHE A 18 -8.08 -15.29 -10.75
C PHE A 18 -7.93 -14.15 -11.76
N LYS A 19 -6.95 -14.22 -12.67
CA LYS A 19 -6.61 -13.17 -13.65
C LYS A 19 -7.81 -12.64 -14.45
N SER A 20 -8.77 -13.50 -14.80
CA SER A 20 -9.97 -13.10 -15.55
C SER A 20 -10.98 -12.30 -14.73
N SER A 21 -10.92 -12.41 -13.41
CA SER A 21 -11.89 -11.87 -12.46
C SER A 21 -11.30 -10.76 -11.60
N THR A 22 -10.09 -10.30 -11.92
CA THR A 22 -9.38 -9.25 -11.18
C THR A 22 -8.80 -8.22 -12.16
N ILE A 23 -8.35 -7.09 -11.61
CA ILE A 23 -7.73 -6.01 -12.38
C ILE A 23 -6.42 -6.52 -13.00
N LYS A 24 -6.07 -6.07 -14.20
CA LYS A 24 -4.78 -6.42 -14.82
C LYS A 24 -3.64 -5.89 -13.95
N THR A 25 -2.74 -6.78 -13.54
CA THR A 25 -1.63 -6.48 -12.62
C THR A 25 -0.33 -6.97 -13.23
N ILE A 26 0.72 -6.16 -13.09
CA ILE A 26 2.10 -6.53 -13.40
C ILE A 26 2.81 -6.70 -12.05
N ILE A 27 3.51 -7.81 -11.89
CA ILE A 27 4.25 -8.10 -10.66
C ILE A 27 5.72 -7.75 -10.93
N HIS A 28 6.26 -6.85 -10.11
CA HIS A 28 7.67 -6.45 -10.17
C HIS A 28 8.41 -7.09 -9.01
N GLU A 29 9.55 -7.71 -9.31
CA GLU A 29 10.51 -8.09 -8.26
C GLU A 29 11.09 -6.82 -7.65
N LEU A 30 11.11 -6.76 -6.32
CA LEU A 30 11.66 -5.62 -5.61
C LEU A 30 13.19 -5.73 -5.57
N PRO A 31 13.93 -4.73 -6.07
CA PRO A 31 15.38 -4.71 -5.92
C PRO A 31 15.78 -4.63 -4.44
N GLU A 32 16.88 -5.28 -4.06
CA GLU A 32 17.37 -5.28 -2.67
C GLU A 32 17.60 -3.85 -2.13
N SER A 33 18.11 -2.94 -2.95
CA SER A 33 18.30 -1.54 -2.58
C SER A 33 16.97 -0.84 -2.23
N PHE A 34 15.87 -1.25 -2.87
CA PHE A 34 14.54 -0.72 -2.60
C PHE A 34 13.97 -1.31 -1.32
N ILE A 35 14.22 -2.60 -1.04
CA ILE A 35 13.86 -3.23 0.23
C ILE A 35 14.59 -2.54 1.39
N GLN A 36 15.91 -2.34 1.26
CA GLN A 36 16.70 -1.64 2.27
C GLN A 36 16.21 -0.22 2.52
N TYR A 37 15.78 0.49 1.48
CA TYR A 37 15.15 1.80 1.59
C TYR A 37 13.82 1.74 2.36
N LEU A 38 12.96 0.75 2.09
CA LEU A 38 11.69 0.58 2.81
C LEU A 38 11.86 0.20 4.29
N LEU A 39 12.95 -0.51 4.61
CA LEU A 39 13.26 -0.96 5.97
C LEU A 39 13.99 0.10 6.81
N ASP A 40 14.47 1.19 6.20
CA ASP A 40 15.19 2.25 6.92
C ASP A 40 14.24 3.12 7.75
N ASP A 41 14.26 2.91 9.07
CA ASP A 41 13.48 3.68 10.06
C ASP A 41 14.29 4.81 10.71
N SER A 42 15.53 5.03 10.26
CA SER A 42 16.48 5.97 10.87
C SER A 42 16.12 7.45 10.68
N GLY A 43 15.11 7.77 9.88
CA GLY A 43 14.82 9.14 9.47
C GLY A 43 13.48 9.33 8.76
N PRO A 44 13.20 10.56 8.28
CA PRO A 44 11.97 10.84 7.52
C PRO A 44 11.96 10.07 6.20
N PHE A 45 10.77 9.65 5.75
CA PHE A 45 10.61 8.98 4.46
C PHE A 45 11.11 9.87 3.31
N LEU A 46 12.19 9.44 2.66
CA LEU A 46 12.87 10.24 1.64
C LEU A 46 12.27 9.98 0.26
N LEU A 47 11.38 10.84 -0.21
CA LEU A 47 10.93 10.77 -1.60
C LEU A 47 12.10 11.09 -2.55
N PRO A 48 12.23 10.38 -3.69
CA PRO A 48 13.18 10.76 -4.73
C PRO A 48 12.99 12.23 -5.10
N LEU A 49 14.10 12.96 -5.26
CA LEU A 49 14.11 14.34 -5.76
C LEU A 49 13.76 14.34 -7.26
N SER A 50 12.50 14.11 -7.58
CA SER A 50 11.93 14.20 -8.92
C SER A 50 11.15 15.51 -9.03
N ASN A 51 11.38 16.28 -10.10
CA ASN A 51 10.55 17.44 -10.42
C ASN A 51 9.17 17.03 -10.94
N ASP A 52 8.99 15.77 -11.31
CA ASP A 52 7.67 15.21 -11.63
C ASP A 52 7.01 14.80 -10.31
N ASP A 53 5.78 15.27 -10.11
CA ASP A 53 4.93 15.01 -8.95
C ASP A 53 4.83 13.49 -8.72
N ALA A 54 5.70 12.99 -7.83
CA ALA A 54 5.82 11.58 -7.53
C ALA A 54 4.67 11.07 -6.66
N LEU A 55 3.80 11.98 -6.20
CA LEU A 55 2.59 11.61 -5.49
C LEU A 55 1.55 11.14 -6.53
N PRO A 56 0.87 10.00 -6.28
CA PRO A 56 -0.25 9.64 -7.11
C PRO A 56 -1.23 10.81 -7.10
N ASN A 57 -1.59 11.31 -8.29
CA ASN A 57 -2.68 12.26 -8.45
C ASN A 57 -3.92 11.63 -7.80
N ARG A 58 -4.22 12.00 -6.56
CA ARG A 58 -5.46 11.59 -5.90
C ARG A 58 -6.56 12.17 -6.76
N ILE A 59 -7.21 11.32 -7.55
CA ILE A 59 -8.48 11.66 -8.17
C ILE A 59 -9.38 11.99 -6.99
N HIS A 60 -9.66 13.28 -6.78
CA HIS A 60 -10.56 13.73 -5.74
C HIS A 60 -11.95 13.21 -6.13
N ASN A 61 -12.31 12.05 -5.59
CA ASN A 61 -13.66 11.55 -5.72
C ASN A 61 -14.48 12.27 -4.64
N PRO A 62 -15.47 13.10 -5.01
CA PRO A 62 -16.26 13.87 -4.04
C PRO A 62 -17.09 12.99 -3.08
N LEU A 63 -17.11 11.67 -3.28
CA LEU A 63 -17.72 10.70 -2.36
C LEU A 63 -16.78 10.27 -1.22
N ASP A 64 -15.48 10.57 -1.30
CA ASP A 64 -14.48 10.21 -0.28
C ASP A 64 -14.42 11.26 0.87
N GLU A 65 -15.30 12.27 0.87
CA GLU A 65 -15.43 13.24 1.98
C GLU A 65 -16.19 12.68 3.19
N GLU A 66 -16.78 11.48 3.08
CA GLU A 66 -17.46 10.79 4.19
C GLU A 66 -16.51 9.81 4.94
N ASP A 67 -15.21 10.07 4.95
CA ASP A 67 -14.31 9.34 5.84
C ASP A 67 -14.72 9.59 7.31
N TYR A 68 -15.03 8.48 8.00
CA TYR A 68 -15.51 8.44 9.38
C TYR A 68 -14.51 9.16 10.31
N THR A 69 -14.89 10.33 10.82
CA THR A 69 -14.15 10.99 11.89
C THR A 69 -14.32 10.17 13.17
N ILE A 70 -13.24 9.57 13.66
CA ILE A 70 -13.21 9.06 15.04
C ILE A 70 -13.34 10.29 15.93
N SER A 71 -14.54 10.53 16.44
CA SER A 71 -14.75 11.48 17.53
C SER A 71 -14.02 10.89 18.73
N GLU A 72 -12.88 11.50 19.10
CA GLU A 72 -12.27 11.29 20.39
C GLU A 72 -13.33 11.65 21.44
N GLN A 73 -14.00 10.62 21.98
CA GLN A 73 -14.86 10.79 23.13
C GLN A 73 -13.96 11.23 24.27
N GLN A 74 -14.04 12.52 24.55
CA GLN A 74 -13.53 13.20 25.72
C GLN A 74 -14.03 12.47 26.98
N SER A 75 -13.24 11.52 27.49
CA SER A 75 -13.43 10.96 28.84
C SER A 75 -12.73 11.88 29.82
N ASP A 76 -13.43 12.94 30.17
CA ASP A 76 -13.13 13.81 31.30
C ASP A 76 -13.64 13.11 32.58
N SER A 77 -12.73 12.72 33.48
CA SER A 77 -12.97 12.47 34.92
C SER A 77 -11.64 12.34 35.66
#